data_AF-A0A7W0SG40-F1
#
_entry.id   AF-A0A7W0SG40-F1
#
_cell.length_a   1.000
_cell.length_b   1.000
_cell.length_c   1.000
_cell.angle_alpha   90.00
_cell.angle_beta   90.00
_cell.angle_gamma   90.00
#
_symmetry.space_group_name_H-M   'P 1'
#
loop_
_entity.id
_entity.type
_entity.pdbx_description
1 polymer ?
#
loop_
_entity_poly.entity_id
_entity_poly.type
_entity_poly.pdbx_seq_one_letter_code
_entity_poly.pdbx_strand_id
1 'polypeptide(L)'
;MSDLYDRLSKTAQEIRDRTGVPSHDAVAVLGSGLGGYVSMLPGAVGVPYAELGLPVPSAAGHGGIAYSVKMGGNHILLLAGRVHAYEGQPSEVVTYAVRAAILAGASKAVLTNAAGGCGDGIGPGDLVLITDHLNMSGISPLMGENDERLGPRFPDMSDAYTPELRAKARAAAEAVGQTLKEAPTPRYGRCILQVVERAPMGWRTVEFRLEDPDSATCQEFLQQMASFGAFHGCSPDFERSGSHDDEGWVVFTLEGNSLWLNDFTDLFIGGCREIAADIAVGDEKLNKILDAIQSQLEDQRTPIDRNPVVTVARKGRERLERVEGQASFGALIEELGVHVGRVRDVLSQLASVRGSEGWHARIELRRIAAIDAEAVIRTARRLERVARHMCELLSDKHLHKAYNSFMEDTKALVDLRDIAEHLDEYVVGRGKRDESGEQPGPVFESAVTGDDVVVIARGRSLGVLYAAKCAFRLGECLRATAGER
;
A
#
# COMPACT_ATOMS: atom_id res chain seq x y z
N MET A 1 -15.08 -27.84 1.41
CA MET A 1 -13.99 -28.33 0.53
C MET A 1 -14.05 -27.50 -0.74
N SER A 2 -13.04 -26.67 -0.97
CA SER A 2 -12.94 -25.80 -2.15
C SER A 2 -12.89 -26.63 -3.44
N ASP A 3 -13.89 -26.46 -4.31
CA ASP A 3 -14.02 -27.06 -5.66
C ASP A 3 -13.06 -26.41 -6.69
N LEU A 4 -12.09 -25.60 -6.25
CA LEU A 4 -11.24 -24.85 -7.17
C LEU A 4 -10.37 -25.76 -8.05
N TYR A 5 -9.70 -26.76 -7.48
CA TYR A 5 -8.83 -27.65 -8.25
C TYR A 5 -9.61 -28.42 -9.32
N ASP A 6 -10.81 -28.90 -9.00
CA ASP A 6 -11.61 -29.71 -9.90
C ASP A 6 -12.17 -28.85 -11.05
N ARG A 7 -12.61 -27.61 -10.75
CA ARG A 7 -12.94 -26.60 -11.78
C ARG A 7 -11.76 -26.28 -12.69
N LEU A 8 -10.58 -26.01 -12.12
CA LEU A 8 -9.36 -25.74 -12.90
C LEU A 8 -8.96 -26.94 -13.77
N SER A 9 -9.08 -28.15 -13.24
CA SER A 9 -8.77 -29.39 -13.96
C SER A 9 -9.70 -29.61 -15.15
N LYS A 10 -10.99 -29.30 -14.97
CA LYS A 10 -11.97 -29.30 -16.07
C LYS A 10 -11.61 -28.27 -17.14
N THR A 11 -11.31 -27.03 -16.76
CA THR A 11 -10.87 -26.00 -17.72
C THR A 11 -9.58 -26.39 -18.43
N ALA A 12 -8.61 -26.98 -17.73
CA ALA A 12 -7.38 -27.48 -18.34
C ALA A 12 -7.65 -28.58 -19.37
N GLN A 13 -8.65 -29.44 -19.12
CA GLN A 13 -9.08 -30.44 -20.09
C GLN A 13 -9.72 -29.79 -21.33
N GLU A 14 -10.61 -28.81 -21.15
CA GLU A 14 -11.19 -28.04 -22.27
C GLU A 14 -10.10 -27.34 -23.11
N ILE A 15 -9.05 -26.81 -22.47
CA ILE A 15 -7.89 -26.23 -23.17
C ILE A 15 -7.25 -27.30 -24.06
N ARG A 16 -6.96 -28.50 -23.52
CA ARG A 16 -6.33 -29.58 -24.29
C ARG A 16 -7.20 -30.01 -25.48
N ASP A 17 -8.48 -30.25 -25.22
CA ASP A 17 -9.40 -30.81 -26.21
C ASP A 17 -9.67 -29.81 -27.34
N ARG A 18 -9.97 -28.55 -27.02
CA ARG A 18 -10.31 -27.54 -28.03
C ARG A 18 -9.11 -27.04 -28.81
N THR A 19 -7.91 -27.07 -28.22
CA THR A 19 -6.68 -26.71 -28.94
C THR A 19 -6.07 -27.89 -29.69
N GLY A 20 -6.48 -29.13 -29.39
CA GLY A 20 -5.88 -30.35 -29.92
C GLY A 20 -4.46 -30.62 -29.42
N VAL A 21 -4.02 -29.93 -28.35
CA VAL A 21 -2.67 -30.03 -27.80
C VAL A 21 -2.73 -30.64 -26.40
N PRO A 22 -2.11 -31.80 -26.16
CA PRO A 22 -2.24 -32.51 -24.89
C PRO A 22 -1.46 -31.86 -23.74
N SER A 23 -0.46 -31.02 -24.04
CA SER A 23 0.31 -30.28 -23.03
C SER A 23 0.93 -29.04 -23.65
N HIS A 24 0.82 -27.89 -22.99
CA HIS A 24 1.51 -26.66 -23.36
C HIS A 24 2.76 -26.49 -22.51
N ASP A 25 3.91 -26.16 -23.09
CA ASP A 25 5.18 -26.02 -22.37
C ASP A 25 5.28 -24.70 -21.59
N ALA A 26 4.55 -23.68 -22.07
CA ALA A 26 4.53 -22.35 -21.49
C ALA A 26 3.18 -21.66 -21.71
N VAL A 27 2.87 -20.70 -20.84
CA VAL A 27 1.75 -19.77 -21.01
C VAL A 27 2.28 -18.34 -21.13
N ALA A 28 1.67 -17.53 -21.97
CA ALA A 28 1.96 -16.11 -22.06
C ALA A 28 0.67 -15.29 -21.99
N VAL A 29 0.59 -14.36 -21.03
CA VAL A 29 -0.56 -13.48 -20.85
C VAL A 29 -0.29 -12.18 -21.59
N LEU A 30 -1.11 -11.88 -22.60
CA LEU A 30 -0.99 -10.67 -23.40
C LEU A 30 -1.85 -9.56 -22.78
N GLY A 31 -1.17 -8.60 -22.17
CA GLY A 31 -1.79 -7.42 -21.56
C GLY A 31 -2.30 -6.41 -22.60
N SER A 32 -2.74 -5.25 -22.11
CA SER A 32 -3.27 -4.18 -22.95
C SER A 32 -2.26 -3.76 -24.02
N GLY A 33 -2.73 -3.63 -25.26
CA GLY A 33 -1.90 -3.26 -26.42
C GLY A 33 -1.18 -4.42 -27.10
N LEU A 34 -1.21 -5.64 -26.56
CA LEU A 34 -0.55 -6.82 -27.14
C LEU A 34 -1.52 -7.85 -27.73
N GLY A 35 -2.84 -7.62 -27.65
CA GLY A 35 -3.84 -8.55 -28.20
C GLY A 35 -3.68 -8.81 -29.71
N GLY A 36 -3.24 -7.79 -30.46
CA GLY A 36 -2.98 -7.91 -31.90
C GLY A 36 -1.73 -8.73 -32.25
N TYR A 37 -0.88 -9.09 -31.28
CA TYR A 37 0.32 -9.89 -31.54
C TYR A 37 -0.01 -11.24 -32.19
N VAL A 38 -1.16 -11.82 -31.82
CA VAL A 38 -1.53 -13.17 -32.27
C VAL A 38 -1.83 -13.24 -33.77
N SER A 39 -2.29 -12.15 -34.40
CA SER A 39 -2.52 -12.15 -35.86
C SER A 39 -1.23 -12.30 -36.68
N MET A 40 -0.06 -12.11 -36.05
CA MET A 40 1.25 -12.31 -36.68
C MET A 40 1.78 -13.75 -36.53
N LEU A 41 1.06 -14.63 -35.83
CA LEU A 41 1.50 -16.00 -35.55
C LEU A 41 0.81 -17.01 -36.47
N PRO A 42 1.49 -17.49 -37.53
CA PRO A 42 0.90 -18.46 -38.44
C PRO A 42 0.63 -19.79 -37.71
N GLY A 43 -0.57 -20.34 -37.93
CA GLY A 43 -0.98 -21.64 -37.36
C GLY A 43 -1.46 -21.59 -35.90
N ALA A 44 -1.71 -20.40 -35.34
CA ALA A 44 -2.32 -20.27 -34.02
C ALA A 44 -3.80 -20.72 -34.04
N VAL A 45 -4.17 -21.63 -33.14
CA VAL A 45 -5.56 -22.09 -32.95
C VAL A 45 -6.20 -21.29 -31.82
N GLY A 46 -7.16 -20.44 -32.16
CA GLY A 46 -7.87 -19.58 -31.20
C GLY A 46 -9.16 -20.20 -30.67
N VAL A 47 -9.37 -20.14 -29.37
CA VAL A 47 -10.56 -20.62 -28.67
C VAL A 47 -11.07 -19.53 -27.72
N PRO A 48 -12.34 -19.10 -27.81
CA PRO A 48 -12.91 -18.11 -26.89
C PRO A 48 -12.86 -18.57 -25.43
N TYR A 49 -12.59 -17.65 -24.50
CA TYR A 49 -12.55 -17.94 -23.06
C TYR A 49 -13.85 -18.55 -22.54
N ALA A 50 -15.00 -18.08 -23.03
CA ALA A 50 -16.30 -18.61 -22.65
C ALA A 50 -16.44 -20.11 -22.93
N GLU A 51 -15.88 -20.60 -24.04
CA GLU A 51 -15.91 -22.01 -24.41
C GLU A 51 -15.00 -22.88 -23.54
N LEU A 52 -13.98 -22.28 -22.94
CA LEU A 52 -13.04 -22.94 -22.03
C LEU A 52 -13.51 -22.88 -20.56
N GLY A 53 -14.57 -22.12 -20.26
CA GLY A 53 -14.96 -21.81 -18.89
C GLY A 53 -13.96 -20.88 -18.19
N LEU A 54 -13.23 -20.06 -18.96
CA LEU A 54 -12.37 -19.01 -18.44
C LEU A 54 -13.15 -17.72 -18.18
N PRO A 55 -12.73 -16.89 -17.20
CA PRO A 55 -13.32 -15.57 -16.97
C PRO A 55 -13.17 -14.68 -18.20
N VAL A 56 -14.28 -14.09 -18.66
CA VAL A 56 -14.30 -13.25 -19.86
C VAL A 56 -13.99 -11.80 -19.47
N PRO A 57 -12.94 -11.17 -20.04
CA PRO A 57 -12.63 -9.77 -19.78
C PRO A 57 -13.67 -8.83 -20.40
N SER A 58 -13.97 -7.75 -19.68
CA SER A 58 -14.80 -6.63 -20.13
C SER A 58 -13.97 -5.40 -20.53
N ALA A 59 -12.71 -5.33 -20.07
CA ALA A 59 -11.79 -4.26 -20.39
C ALA A 59 -11.48 -4.15 -21.90
N ALA A 60 -11.52 -2.93 -22.43
CA ALA A 60 -11.24 -2.66 -23.84
C ALA A 60 -9.83 -3.14 -24.25
N GLY A 61 -9.73 -3.77 -25.42
CA GLY A 61 -8.47 -4.32 -25.94
C GLY A 61 -8.11 -5.72 -25.43
N HIS A 62 -8.93 -6.33 -24.57
CA HIS A 62 -8.78 -7.72 -24.14
C HIS A 62 -9.83 -8.59 -24.86
N GLY A 63 -9.41 -9.28 -25.93
CA GLY A 63 -10.32 -10.04 -26.79
C GLY A 63 -10.94 -11.29 -26.15
N GLY A 64 -10.37 -11.80 -25.06
CA GLY A 64 -10.89 -12.96 -24.34
C GLY A 64 -10.77 -14.26 -25.15
N ILE A 65 -9.65 -14.43 -25.87
CA ILE A 65 -9.38 -15.61 -26.69
C ILE A 65 -8.06 -16.23 -26.22
N ALA A 66 -8.06 -17.56 -26.03
CA ALA A 66 -6.85 -18.33 -25.78
C ALA A 66 -6.35 -18.89 -27.12
N TYR A 67 -5.07 -18.72 -27.43
CA TYR A 67 -4.48 -19.25 -28.64
C TYR A 67 -3.41 -20.28 -28.32
N SER A 68 -3.47 -21.43 -28.98
CA SER A 68 -2.42 -22.43 -28.97
C SER A 68 -1.54 -22.25 -30.20
N VAL A 69 -0.23 -22.10 -30.00
CA VAL A 69 0.74 -21.94 -31.10
C VAL A 69 1.95 -22.82 -30.88
N LYS A 70 2.54 -23.33 -31.97
CA LYS A 70 3.81 -24.06 -31.92
C LYS A 70 4.96 -23.13 -32.30
N MET A 71 5.91 -22.92 -31.39
CA MET A 71 7.07 -22.05 -31.59
C MET A 71 8.35 -22.71 -31.07
N GLY A 72 9.38 -22.81 -31.92
CA GLY A 72 10.67 -23.40 -31.52
C GLY A 72 10.58 -24.84 -31.00
N GLY A 73 9.64 -25.63 -31.54
CA GLY A 73 9.36 -27.00 -31.09
C GLY A 73 8.41 -27.12 -29.88
N ASN A 74 8.13 -26.02 -29.18
CA ASN A 74 7.29 -25.99 -27.99
C ASN A 74 5.85 -25.56 -28.34
N HIS A 75 4.90 -26.01 -27.54
CA HIS A 75 3.52 -25.53 -27.55
C HIS A 75 3.34 -24.41 -26.53
N ILE A 76 2.92 -23.24 -26.99
CA ILE A 76 2.71 -22.05 -26.14
C ILE A 76 1.23 -21.71 -26.13
N LEU A 77 0.67 -21.54 -24.93
CA LEU A 77 -0.67 -21.02 -24.74
C LEU A 77 -0.62 -19.50 -24.56
N LEU A 78 -1.21 -18.75 -25.48
CA LEU A 78 -1.30 -17.30 -25.44
C LEU A 78 -2.68 -16.89 -24.95
N LEU A 79 -2.73 -16.24 -23.79
CA LEU A 79 -3.94 -15.69 -23.20
C LEU A 79 -4.10 -14.25 -23.68
N ALA A 80 -4.83 -14.07 -24.79
CA ALA A 80 -5.07 -12.76 -25.41
C ALA A 80 -6.18 -12.01 -24.67
N GLY A 81 -5.79 -11.38 -23.57
CA GLY A 81 -6.70 -10.72 -22.67
C GLY A 81 -6.62 -11.28 -21.25
N ARG A 82 -6.98 -10.47 -20.26
CA ARG A 82 -7.07 -10.89 -18.86
C ARG A 82 -8.16 -10.11 -18.18
N VAL A 83 -8.80 -10.74 -17.21
CA VAL A 83 -9.67 -10.04 -16.26
C VAL A 83 -8.81 -9.31 -15.22
N HIS A 84 -9.36 -8.26 -14.64
CA HIS A 84 -8.72 -7.46 -13.62
C HIS A 84 -9.59 -7.36 -12.38
N ALA A 85 -8.97 -7.12 -11.22
CA ALA A 85 -9.69 -6.91 -9.98
C ALA A 85 -10.64 -5.69 -10.05
N TYR A 86 -10.27 -4.67 -10.82
CA TYR A 86 -11.12 -3.48 -11.01
C TYR A 86 -12.41 -3.77 -11.78
N GLU A 87 -12.50 -4.91 -12.47
CA GLU A 87 -13.73 -5.37 -13.13
C GLU A 87 -14.68 -6.05 -12.12
N GLY A 88 -14.46 -5.87 -10.81
CA GLY A 88 -15.21 -6.51 -9.74
C GLY A 88 -14.83 -7.98 -9.50
N GLN A 89 -13.77 -8.47 -10.14
CA GLN A 89 -13.40 -9.88 -10.06
C GLN A 89 -12.58 -10.18 -8.79
N PRO A 90 -12.93 -11.23 -8.02
CA PRO A 90 -12.13 -11.65 -6.89
C PRO A 90 -10.72 -12.10 -7.33
N SER A 91 -9.72 -11.96 -6.45
CA SER A 91 -8.31 -12.29 -6.76
C SER A 91 -8.11 -13.73 -7.25
N GLU A 92 -8.89 -14.68 -6.74
CA GLU A 92 -8.93 -16.07 -7.23
C GLU A 92 -9.27 -16.11 -8.73
N VAL A 93 -10.33 -15.41 -9.14
CA VAL A 93 -10.81 -15.36 -10.53
C VAL A 93 -9.78 -14.71 -11.44
N VAL A 94 -9.12 -13.65 -10.97
CA VAL A 94 -8.06 -12.96 -11.73
C VAL A 94 -6.89 -13.90 -12.07
N THR A 95 -6.56 -14.84 -11.18
CA THR A 95 -5.48 -15.83 -11.42
C THR A 95 -5.93 -17.10 -12.12
N TYR A 96 -7.23 -17.29 -12.34
CA TYR A 96 -7.82 -18.56 -12.74
C TYR A 96 -7.23 -19.09 -14.06
N ALA A 97 -7.11 -18.23 -15.07
CA ALA A 97 -6.61 -18.63 -16.39
C ALA A 97 -5.17 -19.15 -16.36
N VAL A 98 -4.29 -18.51 -15.59
CA VAL A 98 -2.89 -18.95 -15.44
C VAL A 98 -2.83 -20.28 -14.69
N ARG A 99 -3.64 -20.46 -13.64
CA ARG A 99 -3.72 -21.73 -12.90
C ARG A 99 -4.21 -22.88 -13.79
N ALA A 100 -5.22 -22.63 -14.62
CA ALA A 100 -5.73 -23.62 -15.57
C ALA A 100 -4.70 -23.96 -16.64
N ALA A 101 -3.95 -22.97 -17.15
CA ALA A 101 -2.85 -23.20 -18.09
C ALA A 101 -1.73 -24.06 -17.50
N ILE A 102 -1.40 -23.87 -16.22
CA ILE A 102 -0.44 -24.73 -15.50
C ILE A 102 -0.95 -26.17 -15.42
N LEU A 103 -2.22 -26.38 -15.09
CA LEU A 103 -2.83 -27.72 -15.13
C LEU A 103 -2.99 -28.28 -16.55
N ALA A 104 -2.91 -27.43 -17.58
CA ALA A 104 -2.82 -27.81 -18.99
C ALA A 104 -1.37 -28.12 -19.43
N GLY A 105 -0.40 -28.07 -18.51
CA GLY A 105 0.99 -28.49 -18.72
C GLY A 105 2.02 -27.36 -18.63
N ALA A 106 1.59 -26.09 -18.60
CA ALA A 106 2.52 -24.97 -18.68
C ALA A 106 3.47 -24.95 -17.47
N SER A 107 4.77 -25.08 -17.74
CA SER A 107 5.81 -25.06 -16.71
C SER A 107 6.52 -23.71 -16.61
N LYS A 108 6.12 -22.74 -17.45
CA LYS A 108 6.73 -21.40 -17.56
C LYS A 108 5.63 -20.40 -17.86
N ALA A 109 5.71 -19.21 -17.28
CA ALA A 109 4.77 -18.14 -17.57
C ALA A 109 5.49 -16.84 -17.98
N VAL A 110 5.04 -16.25 -19.08
CA VAL A 110 5.44 -14.92 -19.55
C VAL A 110 4.22 -14.01 -19.41
N LEU A 111 4.17 -13.26 -18.33
CA LEU A 111 3.15 -12.26 -18.10
C LEU A 111 3.59 -10.97 -18.82
N THR A 112 2.65 -10.26 -19.40
CA THR A 112 2.92 -8.94 -19.96
C THR A 112 1.90 -7.96 -19.44
N ASN A 113 2.32 -6.71 -19.26
CA ASN A 113 1.40 -5.64 -18.91
C ASN A 113 1.82 -4.32 -19.57
N ALA A 114 0.85 -3.43 -19.70
CA ALA A 114 1.11 -2.02 -19.88
C ALA A 114 1.09 -1.35 -18.51
N ALA A 115 2.00 -0.40 -18.34
CA ALA A 115 2.15 0.39 -17.15
C ALA A 115 2.71 1.80 -17.67
N GLY A 116 2.90 2.89 -16.91
CA GLY A 116 3.76 4.11 -17.22
C GLY A 116 5.01 4.51 -16.33
N GLY A 117 6.22 4.64 -16.88
CA GLY A 117 7.53 4.56 -16.16
C GLY A 117 7.68 5.31 -14.82
N CYS A 118 8.19 4.67 -13.76
CA CYS A 118 8.78 5.37 -12.62
C CYS A 118 10.20 4.83 -12.30
N GLY A 119 11.18 5.71 -12.47
CA GLY A 119 12.59 5.38 -12.39
C GLY A 119 13.37 6.25 -13.36
N ASP A 120 14.54 6.71 -12.93
CA ASP A 120 15.38 7.57 -13.75
C ASP A 120 15.73 6.90 -15.07
N GLY A 121 15.48 7.62 -16.16
CA GLY A 121 15.76 7.12 -17.50
C GLY A 121 14.77 6.09 -18.04
N ILE A 122 13.63 5.80 -17.40
CA ILE A 122 12.54 5.01 -17.99
C ILE A 122 11.53 5.95 -18.64
N GLY A 123 11.32 5.80 -19.94
CA GLY A 123 10.40 6.59 -20.75
C GLY A 123 9.30 5.75 -21.42
N PRO A 124 8.31 6.42 -22.04
CA PRO A 124 7.29 5.75 -22.82
C PRO A 124 7.87 4.90 -23.95
N GLY A 125 7.37 3.67 -24.10
CA GLY A 125 7.80 2.75 -25.15
C GLY A 125 8.97 1.84 -24.78
N ASP A 126 9.61 2.06 -23.63
CA ASP A 126 10.65 1.17 -23.14
C ASP A 126 10.10 -0.21 -22.75
N LEU A 127 10.82 -1.25 -23.15
CA LEU A 127 10.64 -2.59 -22.60
C LEU A 127 11.35 -2.69 -21.25
N VAL A 128 10.59 -3.05 -20.23
CA VAL A 128 11.12 -3.23 -18.86
C VAL A 128 10.97 -4.68 -18.44
N LEU A 129 12.06 -5.30 -17.99
CA LEU A 129 12.07 -6.61 -17.37
C LEU A 129 11.85 -6.45 -15.87
N ILE A 130 10.81 -7.10 -15.33
CA ILE A 130 10.56 -7.08 -13.88
C ILE A 130 11.58 -7.98 -13.18
N THR A 131 12.23 -7.43 -12.16
CA THR A 131 13.15 -8.18 -11.30
C THR A 131 12.56 -8.51 -9.93
N ASP A 132 11.58 -7.74 -9.45
CA ASP A 132 10.86 -7.94 -8.19
C ASP A 132 9.53 -7.19 -8.18
N HIS A 133 8.62 -7.46 -7.23
CA HIS A 133 7.40 -6.68 -7.05
C HIS A 133 7.01 -6.39 -5.61
N LEU A 134 6.23 -5.31 -5.44
CA LEU A 134 5.53 -4.98 -4.21
C LEU A 134 4.02 -5.19 -4.40
N ASN A 135 3.45 -6.17 -3.71
CA ASN A 135 1.99 -6.35 -3.69
C ASN A 135 1.35 -5.37 -2.69
N MET A 136 0.94 -4.21 -3.18
CA MET A 136 0.24 -3.19 -2.40
C MET A 136 -1.29 -3.29 -2.47
N SER A 137 -1.85 -4.35 -3.07
CA SER A 137 -3.31 -4.53 -3.13
C SER A 137 -3.92 -4.95 -1.79
N GLY A 138 -3.10 -5.35 -0.81
CA GLY A 138 -3.56 -5.90 0.47
C GLY A 138 -4.26 -7.25 0.35
N ILE A 139 -4.38 -7.82 -0.85
CA ILE A 139 -5.13 -9.04 -1.13
C ILE A 139 -4.19 -10.03 -1.83
N SER A 140 -4.22 -11.29 -1.38
CA SER A 140 -3.53 -12.39 -2.03
C SER A 140 -4.54 -13.35 -2.67
N PRO A 141 -4.28 -13.88 -3.89
CA PRO A 141 -5.09 -14.94 -4.48
C PRO A 141 -4.94 -16.30 -3.75
N LEU A 142 -4.10 -16.36 -2.72
CA LEU A 142 -3.89 -17.53 -1.85
C LEU A 142 -4.61 -17.40 -0.50
N MET A 143 -5.37 -16.31 -0.28
CA MET A 143 -6.22 -16.19 0.90
C MET A 143 -7.33 -17.26 0.88
N GLY A 144 -7.65 -17.80 2.06
CA GLY A 144 -8.63 -18.89 2.21
C GLY A 144 -7.98 -20.24 2.53
N GLU A 145 -8.72 -21.34 2.34
CA GLU A 145 -8.22 -22.71 2.49
C GLU A 145 -7.17 -23.03 1.41
N ASN A 146 -6.11 -23.76 1.79
CA ASN A 146 -5.10 -24.21 0.83
C ASN A 146 -5.44 -25.59 0.28
N ASP A 147 -5.38 -25.74 -1.03
CA ASP A 147 -5.39 -27.04 -1.67
C ASP A 147 -3.95 -27.47 -1.97
N GLU A 148 -3.45 -28.49 -1.27
CA GLU A 148 -2.07 -28.97 -1.41
C GLU A 148 -1.76 -29.48 -2.82
N ARG A 149 -2.78 -29.83 -3.63
CA ARG A 149 -2.60 -30.21 -5.04
C ARG A 149 -2.18 -29.03 -5.92
N LEU A 150 -2.45 -27.79 -5.49
CA LEU A 150 -2.10 -26.57 -6.23
C LEU A 150 -0.74 -25.98 -5.82
N GLY A 151 -0.22 -26.36 -4.66
CA GLY A 151 1.05 -25.89 -4.13
C GLY A 151 1.11 -25.82 -2.60
N PRO A 152 2.27 -25.40 -2.06
CA PRO A 152 2.45 -25.24 -0.62
C PRO A 152 1.62 -24.08 -0.08
N ARG A 153 1.27 -24.15 1.21
CA ARG A 153 0.52 -23.10 1.91
C ARG A 153 1.24 -21.73 1.88
N PHE A 154 2.56 -21.76 2.00
CA PHE A 154 3.42 -20.58 2.08
C PHE A 154 4.51 -20.69 1.01
N PRO A 155 4.24 -20.26 -0.23
CA PRO A 155 5.24 -20.28 -1.29
C PRO A 155 6.34 -19.22 -1.03
N ASP A 156 7.58 -19.58 -1.35
CA ASP A 156 8.69 -18.63 -1.34
C ASP A 156 8.56 -17.65 -2.52
N MET A 157 8.88 -16.39 -2.28
CA MET A 157 8.80 -15.32 -3.28
C MET A 157 10.18 -14.72 -3.61
N SER A 158 11.26 -15.26 -3.04
CA SER A 158 12.62 -14.73 -3.18
C SER A 158 13.07 -14.73 -4.65
N ASP A 159 12.62 -15.73 -5.41
CA ASP A 159 12.89 -15.88 -6.85
C ASP A 159 11.60 -15.98 -7.67
N ALA A 160 10.53 -15.24 -7.28
CA ALA A 160 9.29 -15.20 -8.05
C ALA A 160 9.51 -14.83 -9.53
N TYR A 161 10.54 -14.01 -9.80
CA TYR A 161 11.05 -13.68 -11.12
C TYR A 161 12.32 -14.45 -11.44
N THR A 162 12.15 -15.66 -11.96
CA THR A 162 13.20 -16.65 -12.21
C THR A 162 14.45 -16.03 -12.86
N PRO A 163 15.60 -16.00 -12.17
CA PRO A 163 16.84 -15.39 -12.66
C PRO A 163 17.28 -15.90 -14.04
N GLU A 164 17.14 -17.20 -14.30
CA GLU A 164 17.51 -17.83 -15.58
C GLU A 164 16.62 -17.36 -16.74
N LEU A 165 15.33 -17.16 -16.48
CA LEU A 165 14.41 -16.66 -17.50
C LEU A 165 14.65 -15.17 -17.78
N ARG A 166 14.99 -14.39 -16.76
CA ARG A 166 15.44 -13.00 -16.92
C ARG A 166 16.71 -12.91 -17.78
N ALA A 167 17.68 -13.81 -17.55
CA ALA A 167 18.88 -13.89 -18.38
C ALA A 167 18.56 -14.23 -19.85
N LYS A 168 17.63 -15.17 -20.09
CA LYS A 168 17.17 -15.49 -21.46
C LYS A 168 16.45 -14.31 -22.13
N ALA A 169 15.65 -13.55 -21.37
CA ALA A 169 14.97 -12.35 -21.89
C ALA A 169 15.98 -11.27 -22.31
N ARG A 170 17.03 -11.03 -21.51
CA ARG A 170 18.13 -10.13 -21.88
C ARG A 170 18.81 -10.56 -23.18
N ALA A 171 19.21 -11.84 -23.27
CA ALA A 171 19.85 -12.37 -24.46
C ALA A 171 18.96 -12.27 -25.71
N ALA A 172 17.65 -12.50 -25.54
CA ALA A 172 16.69 -12.32 -26.63
C ALA A 172 16.58 -10.86 -27.08
N ALA A 173 16.52 -9.91 -26.14
CA ALA A 173 16.47 -8.47 -26.45
C ALA A 173 17.73 -8.00 -27.18
N GLU A 174 18.91 -8.42 -26.72
CA GLU A 174 20.20 -8.14 -27.37
C GLU A 174 20.23 -8.69 -28.80
N ALA A 175 19.79 -9.93 -29.00
CA ALA A 175 19.77 -10.57 -30.32
C ALA A 175 18.88 -9.84 -31.36
N VAL A 176 17.86 -9.10 -30.91
CA VAL A 176 16.98 -8.31 -31.78
C VAL A 176 17.28 -6.81 -31.76
N GLY A 177 18.39 -6.39 -31.14
CA GLY A 177 18.81 -5.00 -31.05
C GLY A 177 17.86 -4.11 -30.23
N GLN A 178 17.12 -4.69 -29.28
CA GLN A 178 16.20 -3.97 -28.40
C GLN A 178 16.86 -3.69 -27.06
N THR A 179 16.64 -2.48 -26.53
CA THR A 179 17.07 -2.14 -25.18
C THR A 179 16.04 -2.67 -24.18
N LEU A 180 16.51 -3.45 -23.21
CA LEU A 180 15.70 -3.97 -22.11
C LEU A 180 16.16 -3.32 -20.81
N LYS A 181 15.30 -2.51 -20.20
CA LYS A 181 15.56 -1.88 -18.90
C LYS A 181 15.18 -2.84 -17.77
N GLU A 182 15.75 -2.67 -16.59
CA GLU A 182 15.43 -3.47 -15.42
C GLU A 182 15.02 -2.59 -14.26
N ALA A 183 13.95 -2.97 -13.58
CA ALA A 183 13.54 -2.34 -12.34
C ALA A 183 12.82 -3.37 -11.44
N PRO A 184 13.01 -3.33 -10.10
CA PRO A 184 11.97 -3.83 -9.20
C PRO A 184 10.73 -3.01 -9.53
N THR A 185 9.52 -3.57 -9.62
CA THR A 185 8.38 -2.72 -9.99
C THR A 185 8.28 -1.55 -9.02
N PRO A 186 8.12 -0.33 -9.52
CA PRO A 186 7.10 0.52 -8.97
C PRO A 186 6.09 0.74 -10.10
N ARG A 187 4.97 1.36 -9.76
CA ARG A 187 3.86 1.58 -10.68
C ARG A 187 4.41 2.03 -12.04
N TYR A 188 3.94 1.38 -13.09
CA TYR A 188 3.86 2.00 -14.38
C TYR A 188 5.22 1.95 -15.23
N GLY A 189 5.22 1.42 -16.50
CA GLY A 189 6.08 1.51 -17.72
C GLY A 189 5.44 0.80 -18.98
N ARG A 190 5.39 1.36 -20.22
CA ARG A 190 4.59 0.76 -21.31
C ARG A 190 5.34 -0.40 -21.97
N CYS A 191 4.84 -1.60 -21.66
CA CYS A 191 5.30 -2.93 -22.08
C CYS A 191 6.37 -3.50 -21.15
N ILE A 192 5.89 -4.14 -20.10
CA ILE A 192 6.71 -4.85 -19.14
C ILE A 192 6.71 -6.33 -19.51
N LEU A 193 7.89 -6.88 -19.79
CA LEU A 193 8.08 -8.32 -19.92
C LEU A 193 8.22 -8.89 -18.51
N GLN A 194 7.16 -9.51 -18.04
CA GLN A 194 7.07 -10.05 -16.70
C GLN A 194 7.21 -11.57 -16.81
N VAL A 195 8.43 -12.10 -16.83
CA VAL A 195 8.61 -13.56 -16.82
C VAL A 195 8.54 -14.04 -15.38
N VAL A 196 7.46 -14.76 -15.03
CA VAL A 196 7.12 -15.14 -13.64
C VAL A 196 6.49 -16.50 -13.62
N GLU A 197 6.73 -17.26 -12.57
CA GLU A 197 5.74 -18.22 -12.10
C GLU A 197 4.73 -17.53 -11.14
N ARG A 198 3.49 -17.30 -11.63
CA ARG A 198 2.25 -16.87 -10.89
C ARG A 198 2.22 -15.48 -10.16
N ALA A 199 1.29 -14.54 -10.52
CA ALA A 199 0.57 -13.53 -9.64
C ALA A 199 -0.25 -12.38 -10.39
N PRO A 200 -1.26 -11.66 -9.77
CA PRO A 200 -2.13 -10.56 -10.37
C PRO A 200 -2.24 -9.13 -9.65
N MET A 201 -2.86 -8.03 -10.25
CA MET A 201 -3.16 -6.61 -9.73
C MET A 201 -4.28 -5.71 -10.48
N GLY A 202 -4.84 -4.56 -9.92
CA GLY A 202 -5.86 -3.57 -10.52
C GLY A 202 -6.11 -2.10 -9.89
N TRP A 203 -6.90 -1.14 -10.51
CA TRP A 203 -7.01 0.39 -10.35
C TRP A 203 -8.44 1.12 -10.49
N ARG A 204 -8.64 2.45 -10.17
CA ARG A 204 -9.90 3.33 -10.16
C ARG A 204 -9.66 4.89 -10.41
N THR A 205 -10.72 5.72 -10.64
CA THR A 205 -10.73 7.22 -10.78
C THR A 205 -11.78 7.96 -9.88
N VAL A 206 -11.55 9.23 -9.48
CA VAL A 206 -12.45 10.13 -8.70
C VAL A 206 -12.48 11.56 -9.28
N GLU A 207 -13.64 12.23 -9.36
CA GLU A 207 -13.83 13.52 -10.05
C GLU A 207 -14.59 14.57 -9.20
N PHE A 208 -14.32 15.87 -9.29
CA PHE A 208 -15.22 16.90 -8.73
C PHE A 208 -15.22 18.20 -9.55
N ARG A 209 -16.29 18.98 -9.40
CA ARG A 209 -16.55 20.23 -10.15
C ARG A 209 -16.43 21.47 -9.26
N LEU A 210 -15.86 22.54 -9.81
CA LEU A 210 -15.77 23.87 -9.18
C LEU A 210 -16.58 24.94 -9.93
N GLU A 211 -17.26 25.81 -9.19
CA GLU A 211 -17.96 27.01 -9.66
C GLU A 211 -17.00 28.23 -9.63
N ASP A 212 -17.08 29.13 -10.63
CA ASP A 212 -16.25 30.37 -10.75
C ASP A 212 -14.71 30.13 -10.75
N PRO A 213 -14.16 29.35 -11.71
CA PRO A 213 -12.73 29.03 -11.77
C PRO A 213 -11.85 30.22 -12.17
N ASP A 214 -12.41 31.31 -12.72
CA ASP A 214 -11.64 32.41 -13.32
C ASP A 214 -11.13 33.44 -12.31
N SER A 215 -11.52 33.34 -11.04
CA SER A 215 -10.94 34.20 -10.00
C SER A 215 -9.47 33.85 -9.77
N ALA A 216 -8.62 34.87 -9.56
CA ALA A 216 -7.19 34.67 -9.30
C ALA A 216 -6.94 33.73 -8.10
N THR A 217 -7.79 33.83 -7.08
CA THR A 217 -7.79 32.97 -5.89
C THR A 217 -8.13 31.52 -6.22
N CYS A 218 -9.13 31.27 -7.08
CA CYS A 218 -9.49 29.93 -7.53
C CYS A 218 -8.42 29.30 -8.43
N GLN A 219 -7.78 30.08 -9.30
CA GLN A 219 -6.68 29.61 -10.15
C GLN A 219 -5.46 29.18 -9.32
N GLU A 220 -5.09 29.96 -8.31
CA GLU A 220 -4.00 29.61 -7.40
C GLU A 220 -4.35 28.37 -6.57
N PHE A 221 -5.60 28.24 -6.12
CA PHE A 221 -6.09 27.06 -5.41
C PHE A 221 -6.04 25.79 -6.26
N LEU A 222 -6.55 25.85 -7.49
CA LEU A 222 -6.52 24.75 -8.46
C LEU A 222 -5.08 24.28 -8.74
N GLN A 223 -4.16 25.22 -8.96
CA GLN A 223 -2.76 24.88 -9.26
C GLN A 223 -2.05 24.18 -8.10
N GLN A 224 -2.32 24.61 -6.87
CA GLN A 224 -1.75 23.96 -5.68
C GLN A 224 -2.37 22.59 -5.41
N MET A 225 -3.68 22.42 -5.64
CA MET A 225 -4.34 21.12 -5.54
C MET A 225 -3.81 20.10 -6.56
N ALA A 226 -3.52 20.55 -7.79
CA ALA A 226 -2.87 19.71 -8.79
C ALA A 226 -1.51 19.22 -8.31
N SER A 227 -0.72 20.15 -7.77
CA SER A 227 0.60 19.85 -7.25
C SER A 227 0.52 18.87 -6.07
N PHE A 228 -0.49 19.02 -5.21
CA PHE A 228 -0.81 18.09 -4.12
C PHE A 228 -1.18 16.69 -4.62
N GLY A 229 -2.12 16.59 -5.56
CA GLY A 229 -2.49 15.30 -6.17
C GLY A 229 -1.30 14.61 -6.83
N ALA A 230 -0.52 15.34 -7.64
CA ALA A 230 0.65 14.84 -8.34
C ALA A 230 1.74 14.35 -7.37
N PHE A 231 2.01 15.09 -6.30
CA PHE A 231 2.98 14.71 -5.26
C PHE A 231 2.62 13.38 -4.59
N HIS A 232 1.33 13.11 -4.39
CA HIS A 232 0.84 11.87 -3.81
C HIS A 232 0.66 10.72 -4.82
N GLY A 233 1.14 10.90 -6.06
CA GLY A 233 1.13 9.86 -7.08
C GLY A 233 -0.23 9.65 -7.75
N CYS A 234 -1.13 10.63 -7.65
CA CYS A 234 -2.26 10.73 -8.56
C CYS A 234 -1.82 11.37 -9.88
N SER A 235 -2.58 11.11 -10.93
CA SER A 235 -2.49 11.84 -12.19
C SER A 235 -3.62 12.86 -12.23
N PRO A 236 -3.43 14.08 -11.69
CA PRO A 236 -4.42 15.14 -11.75
C PRO A 236 -4.59 15.60 -13.19
N ASP A 237 -5.82 15.58 -13.69
CA ASP A 237 -6.17 16.22 -14.96
C ASP A 237 -7.24 17.28 -14.73
N PHE A 238 -7.18 18.35 -15.54
CA PHE A 238 -8.16 19.43 -15.52
C PHE A 238 -8.87 19.53 -16.85
N GLU A 239 -10.15 19.16 -16.87
CA GLU A 239 -11.00 19.39 -18.04
C GLU A 239 -11.87 20.61 -17.83
N ARG A 240 -11.76 21.58 -18.74
CA ARG A 240 -12.67 22.72 -18.85
C ARG A 240 -13.78 22.37 -19.82
N SER A 241 -15.01 22.40 -19.34
CA SER A 241 -16.18 22.32 -20.21
C SER A 241 -16.69 23.73 -20.50
N GLY A 242 -16.87 24.05 -21.77
CA GLY A 242 -17.63 25.23 -22.17
C GLY A 242 -17.83 25.38 -23.67
N SER A 243 -19.08 25.29 -24.11
CA SER A 243 -19.62 26.19 -25.14
C SER A 243 -20.08 27.49 -24.48
N HIS A 244 -20.15 28.56 -25.25
CA HIS A 244 -20.09 29.98 -24.84
C HIS A 244 -21.11 30.52 -23.81
N ASP A 245 -22.07 29.74 -23.30
CA ASP A 245 -23.24 30.24 -22.55
C ASP A 245 -23.46 29.64 -21.13
N ASP A 246 -22.66 28.68 -20.66
CA ASP A 246 -22.77 28.15 -19.29
C ASP A 246 -21.50 28.49 -18.49
N GLU A 247 -21.69 28.91 -17.23
CA GLU A 247 -20.60 29.20 -16.29
C GLU A 247 -19.57 28.06 -16.29
N GLY A 248 -18.35 28.37 -16.72
CA GLY A 248 -17.32 27.36 -16.96
C GLY A 248 -16.96 26.63 -15.68
N TRP A 249 -17.03 25.30 -15.70
CA TRP A 249 -16.57 24.47 -14.59
C TRP A 249 -15.24 23.79 -14.94
N VAL A 250 -14.48 23.47 -13.89
CA VAL A 250 -13.24 22.69 -13.98
C VAL A 250 -13.49 21.34 -13.32
N VAL A 251 -13.30 20.24 -14.07
CA VAL A 251 -13.23 18.89 -13.51
C VAL A 251 -11.82 18.58 -13.11
N PHE A 252 -11.64 18.08 -11.89
CA PHE A 252 -10.37 17.56 -11.41
C PHE A 252 -10.45 16.06 -11.20
N THR A 253 -9.55 15.32 -11.84
CA THR A 253 -9.57 13.85 -11.87
C THR A 253 -8.43 13.25 -11.07
N LEU A 254 -8.69 12.34 -10.13
CA LEU A 254 -7.69 11.59 -9.35
C LEU A 254 -7.74 10.10 -9.66
N GLU A 255 -6.67 9.55 -10.22
CA GLU A 255 -6.56 8.12 -10.54
C GLU A 255 -5.73 7.35 -9.50
N GLY A 256 -6.24 6.21 -9.00
CA GLY A 256 -5.61 5.39 -7.97
C GLY A 256 -6.38 4.09 -7.67
N ASN A 257 -5.87 3.19 -6.84
CA ASN A 257 -6.63 1.99 -6.43
C ASN A 257 -7.82 2.38 -5.53
N SER A 258 -8.98 1.71 -5.62
CA SER A 258 -10.20 2.08 -4.86
C SER A 258 -10.02 2.15 -3.34
N LEU A 259 -9.26 1.24 -2.74
CA LEU A 259 -9.00 1.25 -1.29
C LEU A 259 -8.12 2.44 -0.93
N TRP A 260 -7.05 2.62 -1.70
CA TRP A 260 -6.15 3.76 -1.55
C TRP A 260 -6.86 5.09 -1.79
N LEU A 261 -7.75 5.19 -2.78
CA LEU A 261 -8.53 6.40 -3.06
C LEU A 261 -9.52 6.70 -1.95
N ASN A 262 -10.13 5.70 -1.32
CA ASN A 262 -10.97 5.90 -0.15
C ASN A 262 -10.17 6.46 1.04
N ASP A 263 -8.97 5.93 1.32
CA ASP A 263 -8.08 6.43 2.39
C ASP A 263 -7.46 7.80 2.03
N PHE A 264 -7.10 7.96 0.75
CA PHE A 264 -6.54 9.19 0.21
C PHE A 264 -7.56 10.33 0.17
N THR A 265 -8.85 10.03 0.08
CA THR A 265 -9.92 11.04 0.11
C THR A 265 -9.83 11.90 1.36
N ASP A 266 -9.62 11.29 2.53
CA ASP A 266 -9.46 12.02 3.80
C ASP A 266 -8.21 12.91 3.79
N LEU A 267 -7.09 12.35 3.32
CA LEU A 267 -5.82 13.08 3.21
C LEU A 267 -5.93 14.25 2.21
N PHE A 268 -6.61 14.04 1.09
CA PHE A 268 -6.78 15.01 0.02
C PHE A 268 -7.70 16.15 0.46
N ILE A 269 -8.84 15.85 1.08
CA ILE A 269 -9.73 16.86 1.66
C ILE A 269 -8.97 17.68 2.71
N GLY A 270 -8.19 17.03 3.58
CA GLY A 270 -7.33 17.71 4.56
C GLY A 270 -6.33 18.67 3.90
N GLY A 271 -5.64 18.20 2.85
CA GLY A 271 -4.72 19.01 2.06
C GLY A 271 -5.39 20.21 1.40
N CYS A 272 -6.57 20.02 0.79
CA CYS A 272 -7.34 21.11 0.19
C CYS A 272 -7.68 22.21 1.20
N ARG A 273 -8.14 21.84 2.40
CA ARG A 273 -8.46 22.83 3.46
C ARG A 273 -7.23 23.63 3.88
N GLU A 274 -6.08 22.98 3.98
CA GLU A 274 -4.82 23.66 4.31
C GLU A 274 -4.39 24.62 3.20
N ILE A 275 -4.44 24.19 1.94
CA ILE A 275 -4.13 25.02 0.78
C ILE A 275 -5.04 26.26 0.75
N ALA A 276 -6.35 26.08 0.96
CA ALA A 276 -7.29 27.19 1.00
C ALA A 276 -7.02 28.18 2.14
N ALA A 277 -6.71 27.67 3.34
CA ALA A 277 -6.36 28.51 4.48
C ALA A 277 -5.06 29.30 4.26
N ASP A 278 -4.09 28.73 3.54
CA ASP A 278 -2.85 29.44 3.17
C ASP A 278 -3.07 30.54 2.13
N ILE A 279 -4.01 30.33 1.18
CA ILE A 279 -4.33 31.31 0.14
C ILE A 279 -5.12 32.48 0.72
N ALA A 280 -6.21 32.19 1.44
CA ALA A 280 -7.06 33.21 2.03
C ALA A 280 -7.81 32.66 3.24
N VAL A 281 -7.28 32.92 4.44
CA VAL A 281 -7.90 32.52 5.72
C VAL A 281 -9.33 33.07 5.81
N GLY A 282 -10.30 32.17 5.91
CA GLY A 282 -11.70 32.52 6.13
C GLY A 282 -12.45 33.03 4.90
N ASP A 283 -11.91 32.86 3.69
CA ASP A 283 -12.61 33.25 2.46
C ASP A 283 -13.88 32.41 2.25
N GLU A 284 -15.04 33.08 2.17
CA GLU A 284 -16.34 32.43 2.04
C GLU A 284 -16.49 31.67 0.71
N LYS A 285 -15.81 32.07 -0.36
CA LYS A 285 -15.89 31.39 -1.66
C LYS A 285 -15.08 30.10 -1.64
N LEU A 286 -13.84 30.14 -1.14
CA LEU A 286 -13.02 28.94 -0.98
C LEU A 286 -13.65 27.93 -0.03
N ASN A 287 -14.29 28.39 1.05
CA ASN A 287 -15.00 27.49 1.96
C ASN A 287 -16.16 26.75 1.27
N LYS A 288 -16.97 27.44 0.45
CA LYS A 288 -18.03 26.80 -0.34
C LYS A 288 -17.48 25.78 -1.34
N ILE A 289 -16.34 26.10 -1.98
CA ILE A 289 -15.62 25.21 -2.89
C ILE A 289 -15.14 23.96 -2.13
N LEU A 290 -14.57 24.10 -0.94
CA LEU A 290 -14.12 22.98 -0.11
C LEU A 290 -15.26 22.06 0.32
N ASP A 291 -16.38 22.63 0.75
CA ASP A 291 -17.57 21.87 1.14
C ASP A 291 -18.12 21.09 -0.06
N ALA A 292 -18.13 21.71 -1.25
CA ALA A 292 -18.53 21.05 -2.50
C ALA A 292 -17.57 19.93 -2.91
N ILE A 293 -16.25 20.13 -2.79
CA ILE A 293 -15.23 19.08 -3.03
C ILE A 293 -15.45 17.91 -2.08
N GLN A 294 -15.56 18.20 -0.77
CA GLN A 294 -15.75 17.19 0.26
C GLN A 294 -17.00 16.36 -0.01
N SER A 295 -18.15 16.99 -0.23
CA SER A 295 -19.40 16.30 -0.50
C SER A 295 -19.29 15.40 -1.73
N GLN A 296 -18.73 15.91 -2.83
CA GLN A 296 -18.57 15.15 -4.08
C GLN A 296 -17.63 13.95 -3.89
N LEU A 297 -16.51 14.12 -3.17
CA LEU A 297 -15.55 13.05 -2.91
C LEU A 297 -16.10 11.99 -1.93
N GLU A 298 -16.85 12.41 -0.91
CA GLU A 298 -17.53 11.52 0.03
C GLU A 298 -18.61 10.66 -0.66
N ASP A 299 -19.41 11.26 -1.54
CA ASP A 299 -20.42 10.56 -2.35
C ASP A 299 -19.80 9.53 -3.30
N GLN A 300 -18.54 9.75 -3.68
CA GLN A 300 -17.77 8.82 -4.50
C GLN A 300 -17.02 7.77 -3.68
N ARG A 301 -17.14 7.70 -2.35
CA ARG A 301 -16.54 6.56 -1.62
C ARG A 301 -17.24 5.27 -2.01
N THR A 302 -16.44 4.28 -2.42
CA THR A 302 -17.01 2.94 -2.64
C THR A 302 -17.32 2.32 -1.26
N PRO A 303 -18.50 1.72 -1.05
CA PRO A 303 -18.79 0.99 0.19
C PRO A 303 -17.72 -0.07 0.44
N ILE A 304 -16.91 0.11 1.47
CA ILE A 304 -15.97 -0.90 1.93
C ILE A 304 -16.76 -1.83 2.84
N ASP A 305 -16.99 -3.07 2.42
CA ASP A 305 -17.30 -4.13 3.35
C ASP A 305 -16.04 -4.33 4.20
N ARG A 306 -16.05 -3.77 5.43
CA ARG A 306 -14.87 -3.64 6.29
C ARG A 306 -14.41 -5.01 6.78
N ASN A 307 -13.72 -5.75 5.92
CA ASN A 307 -12.79 -6.76 6.37
C ASN A 307 -11.54 -6.04 6.90
N PRO A 308 -11.10 -6.31 8.14
CA PRO A 308 -9.98 -5.60 8.75
C PRO A 308 -8.72 -5.79 7.91
N VAL A 309 -8.13 -4.67 7.46
CA VAL A 309 -6.85 -4.65 6.76
C VAL A 309 -5.73 -4.87 7.77
N VAL A 310 -4.87 -5.82 7.44
CA VAL A 310 -3.78 -6.33 8.27
C VAL A 310 -2.47 -5.74 7.74
N THR A 311 -1.80 -4.91 8.55
CA THR A 311 -0.45 -4.41 8.25
C THR A 311 0.58 -5.29 8.95
N VAL A 312 1.49 -5.91 8.18
CA VAL A 312 2.61 -6.69 8.72
C VAL A 312 3.85 -5.81 8.78
N ALA A 313 4.33 -5.51 9.99
CA ALA A 313 5.65 -4.94 10.20
C ALA A 313 6.69 -6.05 10.33
N ARG A 314 7.88 -5.85 9.76
CA ARG A 314 9.03 -6.76 9.87
C ARG A 314 9.34 -7.04 11.34
N LYS A 315 9.63 -8.31 11.65
CA LYS A 315 10.11 -8.75 12.98
C LYS A 315 11.30 -7.86 13.41
N GLY A 316 11.06 -6.98 14.38
CA GLY A 316 12.06 -6.05 14.87
C GLY A 316 13.28 -6.78 15.43
N ARG A 317 14.42 -6.09 15.39
CA ARG A 317 15.72 -6.44 16.01
C ARG A 317 15.66 -6.93 17.46
N GLU A 318 14.51 -6.85 18.15
CA GLU A 318 14.33 -7.18 19.56
C GLU A 318 14.71 -8.61 19.96
N ARG A 319 14.64 -9.61 19.06
CA ARG A 319 15.08 -10.98 19.44
C ARG A 319 16.61 -11.08 19.56
N LEU A 320 17.37 -10.22 18.89
CA LEU A 320 18.82 -10.11 19.07
C LEU A 320 19.13 -9.32 20.36
N GLU A 321 18.39 -8.25 20.65
CA GLU A 321 18.55 -7.45 21.89
C GLU A 321 18.15 -8.20 23.18
N ARG A 322 17.24 -9.18 23.09
CA ARG A 322 16.94 -10.08 24.24
C ARG A 322 18.10 -11.02 24.58
N VAL A 323 19.03 -11.23 23.66
CA VAL A 323 20.16 -12.16 23.81
C VAL A 323 21.44 -11.39 24.14
N GLU A 324 21.59 -10.17 23.63
CA GLU A 324 22.71 -9.28 23.91
C GLU A 324 22.19 -8.05 24.68
N GLY A 325 22.29 -8.06 26.02
CA GLY A 325 21.80 -6.99 26.90
C GLY A 325 22.47 -5.63 26.68
N GLN A 326 22.13 -4.92 25.59
CA GLN A 326 22.86 -3.74 25.11
C GLN A 326 22.23 -2.38 25.41
N ALA A 327 21.13 -2.27 26.17
CA ALA A 327 20.61 -0.95 26.56
C ALA A 327 20.49 -0.83 28.08
N SER A 328 21.41 -0.08 28.70
CA SER A 328 21.24 0.40 30.07
C SER A 328 20.09 1.41 30.12
N PHE A 329 19.43 1.59 31.27
CA PHE A 329 18.38 2.61 31.41
C PHE A 329 18.92 4.03 31.13
N GLY A 330 20.22 4.27 31.32
CA GLY A 330 20.90 5.49 30.90
C GLY A 330 20.85 5.69 29.38
N ALA A 331 21.18 4.65 28.60
CA ALA A 331 21.09 4.70 27.15
C ALA A 331 19.63 4.91 26.66
N LEU A 332 18.64 4.34 27.37
CA LEU A 332 17.23 4.57 27.05
C LEU A 332 16.78 6.02 27.32
N ILE A 333 17.31 6.66 28.36
CA ILE A 333 17.03 8.08 28.64
C ILE A 333 17.67 8.97 27.57
N GLU A 334 18.90 8.66 27.15
CA GLU A 334 19.59 9.37 26.07
C GLU A 334 18.86 9.20 24.73
N GLU A 335 18.46 7.98 24.37
CA GLU A 335 17.65 7.66 23.19
C GLU A 335 16.34 8.44 23.20
N LEU A 336 15.64 8.46 24.34
CA LEU A 336 14.42 9.25 24.53
C LEU A 336 14.68 10.74 24.29
N GLY A 337 15.81 11.26 24.80
CA GLY A 337 16.27 12.63 24.57
C GLY A 337 16.45 12.98 23.10
N VAL A 338 17.08 12.10 22.32
CA VAL A 338 17.29 12.30 20.88
C VAL A 338 15.96 12.40 20.14
N HIS A 339 15.04 11.45 20.35
CA HIS A 339 13.76 11.46 19.64
C HIS A 339 12.88 12.63 20.07
N VAL A 340 12.86 12.99 21.36
CA VAL A 340 12.14 14.18 21.84
C VAL A 340 12.71 15.46 21.24
N GLY A 341 14.03 15.57 21.11
CA GLY A 341 14.70 16.68 20.43
C GLY A 341 14.21 16.81 18.99
N ARG A 342 14.24 15.71 18.24
CA ARG A 342 13.75 15.68 16.84
C ARG A 342 12.28 16.05 16.71
N VAL A 343 11.41 15.51 17.56
CA VAL A 343 9.98 15.89 17.57
C VAL A 343 9.83 17.40 17.79
N ARG A 344 10.56 17.99 18.75
CA ARG A 344 10.51 19.44 18.99
C ARG A 344 11.07 20.25 17.83
N ASP A 345 12.17 19.82 17.23
CA ASP A 345 12.77 20.50 16.08
C ASP A 345 11.80 20.51 14.90
N VAL A 346 11.13 19.39 14.65
CA VAL A 346 10.13 19.24 13.60
C VAL A 346 8.90 20.10 13.89
N LEU A 347 8.39 20.11 15.13
CA LEU A 347 7.27 20.98 15.53
C LEU A 347 7.64 22.48 15.39
N SER A 348 8.87 22.86 15.74
CA SER A 348 9.36 24.22 15.55
C SER A 348 9.45 24.59 14.06
N GLN A 349 9.92 23.67 13.22
CA GLN A 349 9.95 23.86 11.77
C GLN A 349 8.53 24.02 11.23
N LEU A 350 7.60 23.14 11.62
CA LEU A 350 6.18 23.23 11.27
C LEU A 350 5.57 24.58 11.65
N ALA A 351 5.90 25.10 12.84
CA ALA A 351 5.44 26.40 13.30
C ALA A 351 6.00 27.58 12.49
N SER A 352 7.14 27.40 11.81
CA SER A 352 7.83 28.42 11.00
C SER A 352 7.44 28.41 9.51
N VAL A 353 6.96 27.28 9.01
CA VAL A 353 6.58 27.13 7.59
C VAL A 353 5.32 27.98 7.30
N ARG A 354 5.37 28.78 6.24
CA ARG A 354 4.29 29.69 5.81
C ARG A 354 4.09 29.60 4.30
N GLY A 355 2.88 29.93 3.87
CA GLY A 355 2.54 30.12 2.47
C GLY A 355 2.36 28.83 1.67
N SER A 356 1.96 29.03 0.42
CA SER A 356 1.59 28.03 -0.58
C SER A 356 2.72 27.12 -1.06
N GLU A 357 3.98 27.48 -0.82
CA GLU A 357 5.15 26.63 -1.11
C GLU A 357 5.55 25.74 0.08
N GLY A 358 4.98 26.01 1.27
CA GLY A 358 5.36 25.35 2.52
C GLY A 358 4.67 24.01 2.79
N TRP A 359 3.63 23.64 2.05
CA TRP A 359 2.84 22.45 2.38
C TRP A 359 3.62 21.14 2.17
N HIS A 360 4.52 21.05 1.18
CA HIS A 360 5.44 19.89 1.02
C HIS A 360 6.24 19.66 2.30
N ALA A 361 6.85 20.73 2.81
CA ALA A 361 7.62 20.69 4.04
C ALA A 361 6.74 20.27 5.21
N ARG A 362 5.50 20.77 5.31
CA ARG A 362 4.59 20.36 6.40
C ARG A 362 4.20 18.89 6.36
N ILE A 363 3.97 18.31 5.18
CA ILE A 363 3.64 16.88 5.05
C ILE A 363 4.82 16.01 5.45
N GLU A 364 6.01 16.30 4.92
CA GLU A 364 7.22 15.55 5.24
C GLU A 364 7.59 15.70 6.72
N LEU A 365 7.52 16.92 7.26
CA LEU A 365 7.74 17.18 8.67
C LEU A 365 6.72 16.43 9.56
N ARG A 366 5.43 16.38 9.20
CA ARG A 366 4.43 15.60 9.96
C ARG A 366 4.72 14.10 9.93
N ARG A 367 5.21 13.56 8.80
CA ARG A 367 5.64 12.15 8.70
C ARG A 367 6.85 11.87 9.58
N ILE A 368 7.84 12.76 9.56
CA ILE A 368 9.03 12.67 10.43
C ILE A 368 8.60 12.76 11.91
N ALA A 369 7.71 13.69 12.24
CA ALA A 369 7.14 13.83 13.58
C ALA A 369 6.46 12.54 14.04
N ALA A 370 5.69 11.88 13.17
CA ALA A 370 5.04 10.61 13.47
C ALA A 370 6.05 9.48 13.74
N ILE A 371 7.12 9.39 12.94
CA ILE A 371 8.18 8.38 13.11
C ILE A 371 8.90 8.56 14.46
N ASP A 372 9.37 9.78 14.75
CA ASP A 372 10.07 10.04 16.01
C ASP A 372 9.10 9.97 17.21
N ALA A 373 7.82 10.32 17.03
CA ALA A 373 6.79 10.13 18.06
C ALA A 373 6.60 8.66 18.43
N GLU A 374 6.55 7.79 17.42
CA GLU A 374 6.47 6.34 17.64
C GLU A 374 7.72 5.82 18.36
N ALA A 375 8.91 6.33 18.00
CA ALA A 375 10.14 6.01 18.69
C ALA A 375 10.11 6.46 20.17
N VAL A 376 9.68 7.68 20.46
CA VAL A 376 9.48 8.19 21.84
C VAL A 376 8.58 7.25 22.64
N ILE A 377 7.44 6.84 22.07
CA ILE A 377 6.50 5.92 22.71
C ILE A 377 7.15 4.56 22.97
N ARG A 378 7.88 4.00 22.00
CA ARG A 378 8.60 2.72 22.16
C ARG A 378 9.67 2.81 23.25
N THR A 379 10.45 3.89 23.31
CA THR A 379 11.49 4.08 24.32
C THR A 379 10.89 4.31 25.71
N ALA A 380 9.80 5.08 25.82
CA ALA A 380 9.04 5.26 27.08
C ALA A 380 8.51 3.91 27.61
N ARG A 381 8.03 3.02 26.74
CA ARG A 381 7.62 1.66 27.11
C ARG A 381 8.80 0.79 27.56
N ARG A 382 9.97 0.91 26.91
CA ARG A 382 11.19 0.20 27.35
C ARG A 382 11.57 0.62 28.77
N LEU A 383 11.52 1.92 29.08
CA LEU A 383 11.74 2.44 30.44
C LEU A 383 10.70 1.94 31.45
N GLU A 384 9.41 1.92 31.09
CA GLU A 384 8.35 1.34 31.92
C GLU A 384 8.64 -0.11 32.30
N ARG A 385 9.05 -0.94 31.35
CA ARG A 385 9.37 -2.35 31.61
C ARG A 385 10.52 -2.52 32.59
N VAL A 386 11.58 -1.71 32.44
CA VAL A 386 12.71 -1.72 33.36
C VAL A 386 12.24 -1.29 34.76
N ALA A 387 11.45 -0.23 34.86
CA ALA A 387 10.89 0.24 36.14
C ALA A 387 9.99 -0.81 36.81
N ARG A 388 9.11 -1.47 36.05
CA ARG A 388 8.26 -2.54 36.56
C ARG A 388 9.10 -3.68 37.14
N HIS A 389 10.08 -4.15 36.38
CA HIS A 389 10.95 -5.22 36.83
C HIS A 389 11.78 -4.82 38.06
N MET A 390 12.26 -3.58 38.12
CA MET A 390 12.95 -3.08 39.30
C MET A 390 12.02 -2.92 40.51
N CYS A 391 10.74 -2.57 40.33
CA CYS A 391 9.75 -2.57 41.41
C CYS A 391 9.50 -3.99 41.96
N GLU A 392 9.49 -5.01 41.08
CA GLU A 392 9.37 -6.42 41.50
C GLU A 392 10.58 -6.86 42.35
N LEU A 393 11.78 -6.37 42.01
CA LEU A 393 13.03 -6.77 42.66
C LEU A 393 13.38 -5.93 43.89
N LEU A 394 12.99 -4.66 43.94
CA LEU A 394 13.43 -3.68 44.94
C LEU A 394 12.22 -3.09 45.68
N SER A 395 12.24 -3.10 47.01
CA SER A 395 11.18 -2.49 47.84
C SER A 395 11.28 -0.95 47.97
N ASP A 396 11.78 -0.26 46.95
CA ASP A 396 11.95 1.20 46.98
C ASP A 396 10.60 1.92 46.81
N LYS A 397 10.20 2.68 47.84
CA LYS A 397 8.91 3.39 47.86
C LYS A 397 8.84 4.54 46.85
N HIS A 398 9.97 5.18 46.55
CA HIS A 398 10.02 6.28 45.59
C HIS A 398 9.88 5.75 44.16
N LEU A 399 10.56 4.65 43.84
CA LEU A 399 10.43 3.98 42.55
C LEU A 399 9.01 3.47 42.32
N HIS A 400 8.40 2.81 43.30
CA HIS A 400 7.01 2.36 43.21
C HIS A 400 6.03 3.52 42.99
N LYS A 401 6.23 4.64 43.71
CA LYS A 401 5.41 5.84 43.53
C LYS A 401 5.58 6.44 42.13
N ALA A 402 6.82 6.53 41.64
CA ALA A 402 7.12 7.05 40.30
C ALA A 402 6.53 6.15 39.21
N TYR A 403 6.64 4.83 39.35
CA TYR A 403 6.06 3.85 38.45
C TYR A 403 4.52 3.96 38.40
N ASN A 404 3.86 4.01 39.56
CA ASN A 404 2.40 4.14 39.61
C ASN A 404 1.92 5.47 39.01
N SER A 405 2.61 6.57 39.30
CA SER A 405 2.30 7.88 38.70
C SER A 405 2.50 7.85 37.18
N PHE A 406 3.56 7.20 36.68
CA PHE A 406 3.76 7.02 35.25
C PHE A 406 2.60 6.24 34.62
N MET A 407 2.19 5.12 35.22
CA MET A 407 1.09 4.29 34.72
C MET A 407 -0.25 5.03 34.75
N GLU A 408 -0.46 5.90 35.74
CA GLU A 408 -1.66 6.72 35.84
C GLU A 408 -1.70 7.86 34.80
N ASP A 409 -0.60 8.58 34.66
CA ASP A 409 -0.45 9.69 33.70
C ASP A 409 -0.45 9.18 32.25
N THR A 410 -0.07 7.92 32.04
CA THR A 410 0.07 7.31 30.71
C THR A 410 -0.80 6.08 30.51
N LYS A 411 -2.03 6.07 31.06
CA LYS A 411 -2.97 4.93 30.88
C LYS A 411 -3.13 4.49 29.42
N ALA A 412 -3.19 5.46 28.50
CA ALA A 412 -3.27 5.22 27.06
C ALA A 412 -2.01 4.52 26.45
N LEU A 413 -0.83 4.65 27.07
CA LEU A 413 0.39 3.91 26.69
C LEU A 413 0.27 2.40 26.96
N VAL A 414 -0.61 2.00 27.87
CA VAL A 414 -0.83 0.59 28.20
C VAL A 414 -1.73 -0.09 27.16
N ASP A 415 -2.67 0.63 26.55
CA ASP A 415 -3.46 0.06 25.44
C ASP A 415 -2.64 -0.06 24.15
N LEU A 416 -1.64 0.81 23.98
CA LEU A 416 -0.62 0.71 22.94
C LEU A 416 0.30 -0.51 23.08
N ARG A 417 0.34 -1.15 24.27
CA ARG A 417 1.05 -2.40 24.54
C ARG A 417 0.44 -3.58 23.77
N ASP A 418 -0.88 -3.70 23.75
CA ASP A 418 -1.58 -4.77 23.05
C ASP A 418 -1.39 -4.64 21.54
N ILE A 419 -1.26 -3.42 21.06
CA ILE A 419 -1.05 -3.16 19.63
C ILE A 419 0.38 -3.54 19.23
N ALA A 420 1.39 -3.15 20.00
CA ALA A 420 2.79 -3.42 19.68
C ALA A 420 3.24 -4.88 19.96
N GLU A 421 2.78 -5.50 21.05
CA GLU A 421 3.15 -6.87 21.47
C GLU A 421 2.21 -7.94 20.89
N HIS A 422 0.97 -7.58 20.51
CA HIS A 422 0.00 -8.47 19.87
C HIS A 422 -0.36 -8.00 18.46
N LEU A 423 0.50 -7.21 17.81
CA LEU A 423 0.40 -6.95 16.37
C LEU A 423 0.15 -8.28 15.66
N ASP A 424 0.91 -9.35 15.94
CA ASP A 424 0.66 -10.70 15.40
C ASP A 424 -0.69 -11.35 15.78
N GLU A 425 -1.28 -11.13 16.96
CA GLU A 425 -2.58 -11.74 17.33
C GLU A 425 -3.78 -10.91 16.81
N TYR A 426 -3.64 -9.59 16.72
CA TYR A 426 -4.65 -8.68 16.17
C TYR A 426 -4.61 -8.68 14.62
N VAL A 427 -3.44 -8.86 14.01
CA VAL A 427 -3.20 -9.08 12.55
C VAL A 427 -3.79 -10.42 12.08
N VAL A 428 -3.88 -11.43 12.96
CA VAL A 428 -4.41 -12.77 12.62
C VAL A 428 -5.88 -12.95 13.07
N GLY A 429 -6.55 -11.88 13.48
CA GLY A 429 -7.98 -11.93 13.84
C GLY A 429 -8.28 -12.70 15.14
N ARG A 430 -7.30 -12.85 16.04
CA ARG A 430 -7.48 -13.47 17.37
C ARG A 430 -7.48 -12.46 18.51
N GLY A 431 -7.86 -11.21 18.25
CA GLY A 431 -7.99 -10.22 19.29
C GLY A 431 -8.90 -10.73 20.41
N LYS A 432 -8.36 -10.88 21.63
CA LYS A 432 -9.21 -10.95 22.81
C LYS A 432 -10.06 -9.68 22.80
N ARG A 433 -11.39 -9.85 22.81
CA ARG A 433 -12.30 -8.76 23.15
C ARG A 433 -11.83 -8.22 24.49
N ASP A 434 -11.63 -6.92 24.57
CA ASP A 434 -11.55 -6.31 25.88
C ASP A 434 -12.89 -6.54 26.60
N GLU A 435 -12.89 -6.42 27.93
CA GLU A 435 -14.11 -6.56 28.72
C GLU A 435 -15.13 -5.43 28.42
N SER A 436 -14.76 -4.44 27.60
CA SER A 436 -15.58 -3.26 27.26
C SER A 436 -16.55 -3.51 26.11
N GLY A 437 -16.32 -4.53 25.28
CA GLY A 437 -17.25 -4.95 24.24
C GLY A 437 -17.33 -4.00 23.03
N GLU A 438 -16.45 -3.00 22.95
CA GLU A 438 -16.38 -2.09 21.80
C GLU A 438 -15.75 -2.78 20.57
N GLN A 439 -16.20 -2.38 19.37
CA GLN A 439 -15.53 -2.80 18.13
C GLN A 439 -14.14 -2.16 18.07
N PRO A 440 -13.08 -2.93 17.71
CA PRO A 440 -11.76 -2.35 17.61
C PRO A 440 -11.73 -1.32 16.48
N GLY A 441 -11.54 -0.05 16.85
CA GLY A 441 -11.22 1.04 15.92
C GLY A 441 -9.83 0.89 15.30
N PRO A 442 -9.37 1.85 14.48
CA PRO A 442 -8.02 1.83 13.92
C PRO A 442 -6.98 1.63 15.03
N VAL A 443 -6.05 0.74 14.72
CA VAL A 443 -5.13 0.14 15.70
C VAL A 443 -4.11 1.19 16.18
N PHE A 444 -3.78 2.21 15.37
CA PHE A 444 -2.85 3.29 15.72
C PHE A 444 -2.99 4.48 14.75
N GLU A 445 -3.19 5.70 15.26
CA GLU A 445 -3.14 6.95 14.48
C GLU A 445 -2.26 7.98 15.19
N SER A 446 -1.65 8.90 14.44
CA SER A 446 -0.89 10.03 15.00
C SER A 446 -1.25 11.32 14.31
N ALA A 447 -1.54 12.37 15.08
CA ALA A 447 -1.86 13.70 14.58
C ALA A 447 -0.92 14.73 15.22
N VAL A 448 -0.43 15.68 14.43
CA VAL A 448 0.30 16.84 14.97
C VAL A 448 -0.72 17.88 15.43
N THR A 449 -0.70 18.24 16.70
CA THR A 449 -1.65 19.19 17.31
C THR A 449 -0.88 20.34 17.96
N GLY A 450 -0.78 21.47 17.27
CA GLY A 450 -0.10 22.65 17.80
C GLY A 450 1.37 22.37 18.13
N ASP A 451 1.66 22.21 19.43
CA ASP A 451 2.98 22.02 20.02
C ASP A 451 3.26 20.58 20.49
N ASP A 452 2.41 19.61 20.16
CA ASP A 452 2.63 18.18 20.46
C ASP A 452 2.24 17.28 19.26
N VAL A 453 2.67 16.02 19.33
CA VAL A 453 2.16 14.93 18.49
C VAL A 453 1.25 14.08 19.37
N VAL A 454 -0.01 13.91 18.97
CA VAL A 454 -0.98 13.11 19.70
C VAL A 454 -1.12 11.76 19.00
N VAL A 455 -0.92 10.68 19.74
CA VAL A 455 -1.17 9.32 19.29
C VAL A 455 -2.54 8.88 19.78
N ILE A 456 -3.34 8.30 18.89
CA ILE A 456 -4.69 7.80 19.15
C ILE A 456 -4.71 6.28 18.95
N ALA A 457 -5.23 5.55 19.92
CA ALA A 457 -5.45 4.11 19.83
C ALA A 457 -6.65 3.71 20.69
N ARG A 458 -7.53 2.85 20.14
CA ARG A 458 -8.74 2.34 20.82
C ARG A 458 -9.57 3.46 21.50
N GLY A 459 -9.80 4.57 20.77
CA GLY A 459 -10.57 5.72 21.27
C GLY A 459 -9.88 6.55 22.36
N ARG A 460 -8.64 6.24 22.71
CA ARG A 460 -7.84 7.00 23.68
C ARG A 460 -6.74 7.77 22.97
N SER A 461 -6.41 8.96 23.46
CA SER A 461 -5.35 9.80 22.90
C SER A 461 -4.28 10.15 23.94
N LEU A 462 -3.05 10.31 23.49
CA LEU A 462 -1.92 10.69 24.34
C LEU A 462 -0.94 11.59 23.60
N GLY A 463 -0.60 12.72 24.22
CA GLY A 463 0.49 13.59 23.76
C GLY A 463 1.85 12.93 23.95
N VAL A 464 2.66 12.90 22.89
CA VAL A 464 3.96 12.23 22.83
C VAL A 464 4.99 12.94 23.70
N LEU A 465 5.03 14.28 23.67
CA LEU A 465 5.92 15.05 24.52
C LEU A 465 5.50 14.96 25.99
N TYR A 466 4.20 14.87 26.26
CA TYR A 466 3.69 14.59 27.60
C TYR A 466 4.10 13.20 28.10
N ALA A 467 3.95 12.17 27.26
CA ALA A 467 4.41 10.81 27.55
C ALA A 467 5.92 10.76 27.81
N ALA A 468 6.70 11.45 26.98
CA ALA A 468 8.14 11.59 27.16
C ALA A 468 8.51 12.25 28.50
N LYS A 469 7.81 13.33 28.88
CA LYS A 469 8.00 13.99 30.18
C LYS A 469 7.75 13.03 31.34
N CYS A 470 6.73 12.18 31.24
CA CYS A 470 6.46 11.14 32.22
C CYS A 470 7.58 10.10 32.25
N ALA A 471 8.06 9.65 31.08
CA ALA A 471 9.16 8.70 30.97
C ALA A 471 10.49 9.26 31.48
N PHE A 472 10.80 10.53 31.27
CA PHE A 472 11.97 11.18 31.88
C PHE A 472 11.89 11.19 33.40
N ARG A 473 10.74 11.55 33.99
CA ARG A 473 10.55 11.49 35.45
C ARG A 473 10.79 10.08 35.99
N LEU A 474 10.27 9.07 35.30
CA LEU A 474 10.47 7.67 35.65
C LEU A 474 11.94 7.25 35.51
N GLY A 475 12.58 7.61 34.40
CA GLY A 475 14.00 7.35 34.11
C GLY A 475 14.95 8.00 35.11
N GLU A 476 14.67 9.23 35.53
CA GLU A 476 15.43 9.91 36.58
C GLU A 476 15.27 9.23 37.94
N CYS A 477 14.06 8.77 38.28
CA CYS A 477 13.83 8.00 39.50
C CYS A 477 14.54 6.64 39.46
N LEU A 478 14.51 5.96 38.31
CA LEU A 478 15.28 4.74 38.04
C LEU A 478 16.78 4.98 38.23
N ARG A 479 17.32 6.05 37.64
CA ARG A 479 18.73 6.45 37.76
C ARG A 479 19.13 6.75 39.21
N ALA A 480 18.27 7.45 39.95
CA ALA A 480 18.49 7.74 41.37
C ALA A 480 18.42 6.48 42.25
N THR A 481 17.47 5.58 41.96
CA THR A 481 17.30 4.30 42.69
C THR A 481 18.45 3.33 42.42
N ALA A 482 19.02 3.38 41.20
CA ALA A 482 20.15 2.57 40.79
C ALA A 482 21.53 3.17 41.12
N GLY A 483 21.62 4.41 41.62
CA GLY A 483 22.86 5.21 41.66
C GLY A 483 24.09 4.49 42.23
N GLU A 484 25.25 4.69 41.58
CA GLU A 484 26.61 4.29 42.02
C GLU A 484 26.80 2.86 42.57
N ARG A 485 26.03 1.87 42.08
CA ARG A 485 26.29 0.44 42.35
C ARG A 485 26.56 -0.37 41.11
#